data_AF-A0A8H3Z261-F1
#
_entry.id   AF-A0A8H3Z261-F1
#
_cell.length_a   1.000
_cell.length_b   1.000
_cell.length_c   1.000
_cell.angle_alpha   90.00
_cell.angle_beta   90.00
_cell.angle_gamma   90.00
#
_symmetry.space_group_name_H-M   'P 1'
#
loop_
_entity.id
_entity.type
_entity.pdbx_description
1 polymer ?
#
loop_
_entity_poly.entity_id
_entity_poly.type
_entity_poly.pdbx_seq_one_letter_code
_entity_poly.pdbx_strand_id
1 'polypeptide(L)'
;MLPFSFSSFDPTASSEPPQGMEDHTNPSSADHLCVFVHGLWGNPNHLAYLSSALRDKYAQDKIHILAVKRNAGSFTYDGIELGGERVTQEIEDKLEELARNGTTIKKLSVVGYSLGGLVARYAIGLLYHKGWFDKLEPVNFTTFASPHLGVRTPLLGLHNHIWNVVGARTLSTSGRQLFTIDRFRDTGRPLLSVIADPDSIFIKALTKFRNRSLYANIINDRSTAYYTSGISRTDPFVNLDKVKVNYLKGFEPVIIDHSSPVTRKDDEALPALHKRVAGATVTVLSKLPSAVFFLVFIPIGTVLFLMNSAIQSVRSRQRIRLHHSGKAGIPVEEYRIPLISEMVQDVRQTAENFYGNVNQSQSQEYLPTGSEEETSPSSPATKKHKSRRSVTSAGEEKPLLSIEEEELDETDVDDEVPAQKTGDLDFPTLALTPIQFAMIQSLDNVGFRKYPVWIHNARHSHAAIIRRMNKKSFDEGKVVAKHWLGEFEI
;
A
#
# COMPACT_ATOMS: atom_id res chain seq x y z
N MET A 1 -9.01 -17.09 -43.59
CA MET A 1 -9.84 -16.13 -44.34
C MET A 1 -11.00 -15.72 -43.45
N LEU A 2 -11.06 -14.44 -43.12
CA LEU A 2 -12.15 -13.80 -42.38
C LEU A 2 -13.43 -13.78 -43.24
N PRO A 3 -14.63 -13.79 -42.66
CA PRO A 3 -15.82 -13.26 -43.30
C PRO A 3 -16.27 -12.00 -42.54
N PHE A 4 -15.88 -10.83 -43.03
CA PHE A 4 -16.56 -9.58 -42.71
C PHE A 4 -16.98 -8.94 -44.03
N SER A 5 -18.30 -8.97 -44.27
CA SER A 5 -18.95 -8.26 -45.37
C SER A 5 -19.16 -6.81 -44.95
N PHE A 6 -18.71 -5.88 -45.79
CA PHE A 6 -18.97 -4.46 -45.65
C PHE A 6 -20.32 -4.13 -46.31
N SER A 7 -21.30 -3.69 -45.53
CA SER A 7 -22.48 -3.01 -46.06
C SER A 7 -22.26 -1.50 -46.04
N SER A 8 -22.50 -0.89 -47.20
CA SER A 8 -22.39 0.53 -47.56
C SER A 8 -23.20 1.48 -46.67
N PHE A 9 -22.58 2.61 -46.32
CA PHE A 9 -23.22 3.78 -45.70
C PHE A 9 -24.01 4.59 -46.74
N ASP A 10 -25.24 4.96 -46.41
CA ASP A 10 -26.11 5.84 -47.19
C ASP A 10 -26.07 7.27 -46.57
N PRO A 11 -25.56 8.30 -47.27
CA PRO A 11 -25.31 9.62 -46.69
C PRO A 11 -26.41 10.63 -47.01
N THR A 12 -27.70 10.28 -46.85
CA THR A 12 -28.81 11.25 -46.93
C THR A 12 -29.95 10.90 -45.97
N ALA A 13 -29.71 11.05 -44.67
CA ALA A 13 -30.78 11.09 -43.66
C ALA A 13 -30.49 12.21 -42.65
N SER A 14 -30.75 13.45 -43.06
CA SER A 14 -30.89 14.60 -42.18
C SER A 14 -32.17 14.45 -41.37
N SER A 15 -32.04 14.23 -40.06
CA SER A 15 -33.13 14.39 -39.09
C SER A 15 -32.72 15.47 -38.10
N GLU A 16 -33.56 16.50 -37.99
CA GLU A 16 -33.44 17.57 -37.02
C GLU A 16 -33.44 17.01 -35.59
N PRO A 17 -32.66 17.57 -34.66
CA PRO A 17 -32.70 17.14 -33.28
C PRO A 17 -34.01 17.60 -32.62
N PRO A 18 -34.65 16.76 -31.79
CA PRO A 18 -35.82 17.19 -31.03
C PRO A 18 -35.40 18.24 -30.00
N GLN A 19 -36.01 19.42 -30.09
CA GLN A 19 -36.01 20.41 -29.01
C GLN A 19 -36.82 19.87 -27.83
N GLY A 20 -36.26 19.98 -26.63
CA GLY A 20 -36.98 19.85 -25.36
C GLY A 20 -36.49 18.71 -24.48
N MET A 21 -35.63 19.04 -23.51
CA MET A 21 -35.98 19.07 -22.08
C MET A 21 -34.73 19.55 -21.35
N GLU A 22 -34.64 20.84 -21.06
CA GLU A 22 -33.69 21.33 -20.07
C GLU A 22 -34.07 20.71 -18.73
N ASP A 23 -33.27 19.75 -18.28
CA ASP A 23 -33.34 19.21 -16.94
C ASP A 23 -32.89 20.33 -15.99
N HIS A 24 -33.83 21.19 -15.60
CA HIS A 24 -33.68 22.08 -14.46
C HIS A 24 -33.57 21.22 -13.19
N THR A 25 -32.43 20.56 -13.04
CA THR A 25 -32.00 19.98 -11.78
C THR A 25 -31.86 21.14 -10.82
N ASN A 26 -32.73 21.18 -9.80
CA ASN A 26 -32.51 22.05 -8.65
C ASN A 26 -31.05 21.86 -8.17
N PRO A 27 -30.33 22.95 -7.86
CA PRO A 27 -28.95 22.83 -7.40
C PRO A 27 -28.88 21.86 -6.23
N SER A 28 -28.05 20.84 -6.37
CA SER A 28 -27.88 19.80 -5.35
C SER A 28 -27.49 20.45 -4.03
N SER A 29 -28.15 20.09 -2.93
CA SER A 29 -27.75 20.53 -1.59
C SER A 29 -26.45 19.87 -1.09
N ALA A 30 -25.86 18.96 -1.88
CA ALA A 30 -24.67 18.22 -1.47
C ALA A 30 -23.46 19.16 -1.39
N ASP A 31 -22.92 19.30 -0.18
CA ASP A 31 -21.74 20.14 0.09
C ASP A 31 -20.45 19.31 0.28
N HIS A 32 -20.51 17.99 0.02
CA HIS A 32 -19.38 17.08 0.19
C HIS A 32 -18.94 16.47 -1.15
N LEU A 33 -17.67 16.63 -1.51
CA LEU A 33 -17.03 15.93 -2.63
C LEU A 33 -16.18 14.74 -2.14
N CYS A 34 -16.48 13.54 -2.63
CA CYS A 34 -15.65 12.34 -2.42
C CYS A 34 -14.92 11.96 -3.71
N VAL A 35 -13.59 11.92 -3.65
CA VAL A 35 -12.70 11.67 -4.78
C VAL A 35 -12.15 10.25 -4.71
N PHE A 36 -12.28 9.48 -5.80
CA PHE A 36 -11.77 8.12 -5.93
C PHE A 36 -10.58 8.08 -6.89
N VAL A 37 -9.42 7.60 -6.40
CA VAL A 37 -8.15 7.56 -7.14
C VAL A 37 -7.71 6.11 -7.34
N HIS A 38 -7.74 5.66 -8.60
CA HIS A 38 -7.40 4.27 -8.95
C HIS A 38 -5.89 3.99 -8.97
N GLY A 39 -5.53 2.71 -8.95
CA GLY A 39 -4.15 2.23 -8.96
C GLY A 39 -3.49 2.13 -10.34
N LEU A 40 -2.28 1.54 -10.36
CA LEU A 40 -1.47 1.30 -11.55
C LEU A 40 -2.23 0.46 -12.58
N TRP A 41 -2.11 0.81 -13.87
CA TRP A 41 -2.84 0.21 -15.00
C TRP A 41 -4.37 0.26 -14.86
N GLY A 42 -4.86 1.07 -13.92
CA GLY A 42 -6.26 1.16 -13.59
C GLY A 42 -7.01 2.20 -14.39
N ASN A 43 -8.29 2.29 -14.08
CA ASN A 43 -9.22 3.31 -14.56
C ASN A 43 -10.33 3.44 -13.49
N PRO A 44 -11.24 4.43 -13.60
CA PRO A 44 -12.32 4.63 -12.64
C PRO A 44 -13.13 3.37 -12.28
N ASN A 45 -13.34 2.46 -13.25
CA ASN A 45 -14.16 1.26 -13.03
C ASN A 45 -13.54 0.30 -12.01
N HIS A 46 -12.25 0.42 -11.71
CA HIS A 46 -11.63 -0.39 -10.66
C HIS A 46 -12.23 -0.11 -9.28
N LEU A 47 -12.71 1.11 -9.05
CA LEU A 47 -13.35 1.54 -7.81
C LEU A 47 -14.89 1.58 -7.90
N ALA A 48 -15.47 1.11 -9.02
CA ALA A 48 -16.91 1.20 -9.29
C ALA A 48 -17.75 0.60 -8.15
N TYR A 49 -17.34 -0.53 -7.59
CA TYR A 49 -18.07 -1.14 -6.49
C TYR A 49 -18.12 -0.23 -5.25
N LEU A 50 -17.00 0.37 -4.86
CA LEU A 50 -16.95 1.27 -3.71
C LEU A 50 -17.71 2.56 -3.97
N SER A 51 -17.61 3.14 -5.17
CA SER A 51 -18.35 4.35 -5.51
C SER A 51 -19.86 4.11 -5.59
N SER A 52 -20.29 2.96 -6.13
CA SER A 52 -21.71 2.56 -6.12
C SER A 52 -22.21 2.32 -4.70
N ALA A 53 -21.45 1.60 -3.86
CA ALA A 53 -21.83 1.36 -2.48
C ALA A 53 -21.94 2.66 -1.66
N LEU A 54 -21.08 3.65 -1.94
CA LEU A 54 -21.17 4.99 -1.34
C LEU A 54 -22.43 5.74 -1.81
N ARG A 55 -22.75 5.66 -3.10
CA ARG A 55 -23.97 6.26 -3.68
C ARG A 55 -25.25 5.59 -3.14
N ASP A 56 -25.23 4.27 -2.93
CA ASP A 56 -26.36 3.53 -2.38
C ASP A 56 -26.61 3.91 -0.91
N LYS A 57 -25.55 4.22 -0.16
CA LYS A 57 -25.66 4.69 1.24
C LYS A 57 -26.05 6.16 1.35
N TYR A 58 -25.55 7.01 0.45
CA TYR A 58 -25.78 8.46 0.48
C TYR A 58 -26.33 8.97 -0.86
N ALA A 59 -27.56 9.49 -0.81
CA ALA A 59 -28.26 10.05 -1.95
C ALA A 59 -27.50 11.22 -2.61
N GLN A 60 -27.87 11.55 -3.85
CA GLN A 60 -27.16 12.52 -4.70
C GLN A 60 -27.14 13.94 -4.13
N ASP A 61 -28.14 14.29 -3.34
CA ASP A 61 -28.31 15.55 -2.61
C ASP A 61 -27.42 15.64 -1.35
N LYS A 62 -26.67 14.58 -1.01
CA LYS A 62 -25.76 14.52 0.13
C LYS A 62 -24.29 14.55 -0.27
N ILE A 63 -23.92 13.84 -1.33
CA ILE A 63 -22.51 13.68 -1.71
C ILE A 63 -22.29 13.68 -3.23
N HIS A 64 -21.30 14.46 -3.69
CA HIS A 64 -20.76 14.41 -5.03
C HIS A 64 -19.63 13.40 -5.10
N ILE A 65 -19.58 12.61 -6.17
CA ILE A 65 -18.54 11.61 -6.39
C ILE A 65 -17.74 11.99 -7.62
N LEU A 66 -16.42 12.08 -7.47
CA LEU A 66 -15.46 12.23 -8.56
C LEU A 66 -14.60 10.97 -8.65
N ALA A 67 -14.79 10.17 -9.69
CA ALA A 67 -13.88 9.06 -10.00
C ALA A 67 -12.84 9.51 -11.02
N VAL A 68 -11.60 9.66 -10.57
CA VAL A 68 -10.50 10.27 -11.34
C VAL A 68 -10.23 9.53 -12.63
N LYS A 69 -10.23 10.27 -13.75
CA LYS A 69 -10.04 9.73 -15.10
C LYS A 69 -8.67 10.06 -15.69
N ARG A 70 -8.03 11.18 -15.28
CA ARG A 70 -6.82 11.70 -15.94
C ARG A 70 -5.58 10.82 -15.83
N ASN A 71 -5.58 9.86 -14.91
CA ASN A 71 -4.48 8.90 -14.74
C ASN A 71 -4.73 7.53 -15.36
N ALA A 72 -5.84 7.31 -16.07
CA ALA A 72 -6.21 5.97 -16.54
C ALA A 72 -5.18 5.31 -17.48
N GLY A 73 -5.07 3.98 -17.39
CA GLY A 73 -4.29 3.16 -18.31
C GLY A 73 -2.80 3.50 -18.30
N SER A 74 -2.26 3.87 -19.46
CA SER A 74 -0.83 4.12 -19.61
C SER A 74 -0.33 5.39 -18.90
N PHE A 75 -1.22 6.30 -18.50
CA PHE A 75 -0.85 7.51 -17.77
C PHE A 75 -0.37 7.20 -16.35
N THR A 76 -0.73 6.03 -15.78
CA THR A 76 -0.21 5.59 -14.49
C THR A 76 1.28 5.29 -14.48
N TYR A 77 1.95 5.22 -15.64
CA TYR A 77 3.42 5.05 -15.72
C TYR A 77 4.19 6.33 -15.41
N ASP A 78 3.50 7.48 -15.40
CA ASP A 78 4.10 8.81 -15.31
C ASP A 78 4.59 9.20 -13.91
N GLY A 79 4.34 8.34 -12.92
CA GLY A 79 4.75 8.59 -11.54
C GLY A 79 3.66 9.23 -10.69
N ILE A 80 3.94 9.24 -9.39
CA ILE A 80 3.10 9.78 -8.31
C ILE A 80 3.03 11.31 -8.38
N GLU A 81 4.13 11.99 -8.70
CA GLU A 81 4.18 13.46 -8.85
C GLU A 81 3.22 13.92 -9.95
N LEU A 82 3.48 13.56 -11.21
CA LEU A 82 2.65 13.97 -12.33
C LEU A 82 1.23 13.40 -12.22
N GLY A 83 1.08 12.21 -11.64
CA GLY A 83 -0.23 11.67 -11.31
C GLY A 83 -0.98 12.55 -10.31
N GLY A 84 -0.32 13.03 -9.26
CA GLY A 84 -0.89 13.87 -8.22
C GLY A 84 -1.26 15.26 -8.72
N GLU A 85 -0.44 15.85 -9.58
CA GLU A 85 -0.73 17.12 -10.26
C GLU A 85 -2.01 17.01 -11.10
N ARG A 86 -2.13 15.94 -11.90
CA ARG A 86 -3.35 15.67 -12.70
C ARG A 86 -4.59 15.48 -11.84
N VAL A 87 -4.47 14.75 -10.73
CA VAL A 87 -5.60 14.55 -9.81
C VAL A 87 -6.00 15.86 -9.16
N THR A 88 -5.02 16.68 -8.75
CA THR A 88 -5.28 17.99 -8.15
C THR A 88 -6.06 18.87 -9.13
N GLN A 89 -5.60 18.97 -10.38
CA GLN A 89 -6.30 19.72 -11.42
C GLN A 89 -7.71 19.17 -11.68
N GLU A 90 -7.90 17.85 -11.70
CA GLU A 90 -9.24 17.26 -11.88
C GLU A 90 -10.19 17.57 -10.72
N ILE A 91 -9.67 17.69 -9.49
CA ILE A 91 -10.43 18.11 -8.32
C ILE A 91 -10.79 19.59 -8.43
N GLU A 92 -9.83 20.46 -8.76
CA GLU A 92 -10.03 21.90 -8.95
C GLU A 92 -11.09 22.17 -10.03
N ASP A 93 -10.95 21.55 -11.20
CA ASP A 93 -11.91 21.67 -12.30
C ASP A 93 -13.31 21.24 -11.87
N LYS A 94 -13.42 20.18 -11.04
CA LYS A 94 -14.71 19.71 -10.54
C LYS A 94 -15.33 20.66 -9.51
N LEU A 95 -14.52 21.23 -8.63
CA LEU A 95 -14.98 22.23 -7.66
C LEU A 95 -15.49 23.48 -8.37
N GLU A 96 -14.78 23.95 -9.39
CA GLU A 96 -15.21 25.08 -10.22
C GLU A 96 -16.47 24.78 -11.02
N GLU A 97 -16.57 23.59 -11.63
CA GLU A 97 -17.77 23.14 -12.34
C GLU A 97 -19.00 23.17 -11.41
N LEU A 98 -18.87 22.61 -10.21
CA LEU A 98 -19.95 22.60 -9.22
C LEU A 98 -20.32 24.02 -8.76
N ALA A 99 -19.33 24.88 -8.52
CA ALA A 99 -19.55 26.28 -8.14
C ALA A 99 -20.28 27.06 -9.24
N ARG A 100 -19.92 26.89 -10.52
CA ARG A 100 -20.63 27.48 -11.66
C ARG A 100 -22.08 27.01 -11.75
N ASN A 101 -22.35 25.77 -11.35
CA ASN A 101 -23.69 25.19 -11.28
C ASN A 101 -24.43 25.54 -9.97
N GLY A 102 -23.97 26.54 -9.21
CA GLY A 102 -24.60 27.01 -7.98
C GLY A 102 -24.41 26.10 -6.76
N THR A 103 -23.55 25.08 -6.84
CA THR A 103 -23.26 24.15 -5.75
C THR A 103 -21.93 24.49 -5.09
N THR A 104 -21.97 24.89 -3.82
CA THR A 104 -20.75 25.18 -3.05
C THR A 104 -20.32 23.97 -2.23
N ILE A 105 -19.19 23.37 -2.59
CA ILE A 105 -18.58 22.28 -1.82
C ILE A 105 -17.82 22.85 -0.62
N LYS A 106 -18.05 22.27 0.54
CA LYS A 106 -17.44 22.61 1.84
C LYS A 106 -16.64 21.48 2.44
N LYS A 107 -16.88 20.23 2.03
CA LYS A 107 -16.23 19.04 2.58
C LYS A 107 -15.55 18.22 1.50
N LEU A 108 -14.38 17.67 1.84
CA LEU A 108 -13.57 16.85 0.93
C LEU A 108 -13.22 15.51 1.58
N SER A 109 -13.54 14.43 0.89
CA SER A 109 -13.03 13.09 1.17
C SER A 109 -12.24 12.54 0.00
N VAL A 110 -11.20 11.77 0.28
CA VAL A 110 -10.32 11.17 -0.73
C VAL A 110 -10.11 9.69 -0.42
N VAL A 111 -10.36 8.85 -1.42
CA VAL A 111 -10.24 7.39 -1.37
C VAL A 111 -9.25 6.94 -2.42
N GLY A 112 -8.15 6.32 -1.99
CA GLY A 112 -7.11 5.81 -2.87
C GLY A 112 -7.03 4.30 -2.85
N TYR A 113 -6.71 3.70 -4.00
CA TYR A 113 -6.45 2.26 -4.10
C TYR A 113 -5.09 1.99 -4.71
N SER A 114 -4.28 1.14 -4.07
CA SER A 114 -2.95 0.76 -4.57
C SER A 114 -2.09 2.01 -4.79
N LEU A 115 -1.42 2.15 -5.95
CA LEU A 115 -0.72 3.38 -6.36
C LEU A 115 -1.57 4.65 -6.18
N GLY A 116 -2.89 4.57 -6.35
CA GLY A 116 -3.82 5.68 -6.21
C GLY A 116 -3.83 6.31 -4.83
N GLY A 117 -3.54 5.56 -3.76
CA GLY A 117 -3.38 6.14 -2.42
C GLY A 117 -2.12 7.00 -2.28
N LEU A 118 -1.05 6.67 -2.99
CA LEU A 118 0.17 7.49 -3.01
C LEU A 118 -0.03 8.75 -3.84
N VAL A 119 -0.70 8.62 -4.99
CA VAL A 119 -1.13 9.74 -5.83
C VAL A 119 -2.07 10.67 -5.05
N ALA A 120 -3.02 10.11 -4.30
CA ALA A 120 -3.92 10.87 -3.43
C ALA A 120 -3.16 11.65 -2.34
N ARG A 121 -2.18 11.03 -1.68
CA ARG A 121 -1.30 11.72 -0.71
C ARG A 121 -0.57 12.90 -1.32
N TYR A 122 -0.08 12.75 -2.55
CA TYR A 122 0.56 13.85 -3.27
C TYR A 122 -0.44 14.98 -3.56
N ALA A 123 -1.61 14.63 -4.11
CA ALA A 123 -2.65 15.58 -4.50
C ALA A 123 -3.18 16.39 -3.31
N ILE A 124 -3.45 15.76 -2.15
CA ILE A 124 -3.90 16.51 -0.96
C ILE A 124 -2.84 17.49 -0.45
N GLY A 125 -1.55 17.18 -0.62
CA GLY A 125 -0.47 18.11 -0.29
C GLY A 125 -0.50 19.34 -1.19
N LEU A 126 -0.73 19.16 -2.50
CA LEU A 126 -0.90 20.26 -3.44
C LEU A 126 -2.12 21.12 -3.08
N LEU A 127 -3.28 20.49 -2.81
CA LEU A 127 -4.49 21.20 -2.41
C LEU A 127 -4.27 22.03 -1.13
N TYR A 128 -3.61 21.44 -0.12
CA TYR A 128 -3.24 22.13 1.11
C TYR A 128 -2.34 23.34 0.84
N HIS A 129 -1.29 23.16 0.03
CA HIS A 129 -0.37 24.25 -0.32
C HIS A 129 -1.07 25.40 -1.07
N LYS A 130 -2.05 25.09 -1.92
CA LYS A 130 -2.87 26.07 -2.66
C LYS A 130 -3.97 26.72 -1.80
N GLY A 131 -4.04 26.45 -0.50
CA GLY A 131 -5.03 27.06 0.41
C GLY A 131 -6.44 26.52 0.25
N TRP A 132 -6.64 25.38 -0.44
CA TRP A 132 -7.99 24.81 -0.57
C TRP A 132 -8.58 24.38 0.77
N PHE A 133 -7.76 24.02 1.73
CA PHE A 133 -8.21 23.55 3.05
C PHE A 133 -8.70 24.68 3.96
N ASP A 134 -8.56 25.95 3.54
CA ASP A 134 -9.21 27.09 4.20
C ASP A 134 -10.70 27.20 3.82
N LYS A 135 -11.07 26.59 2.68
CA LYS A 135 -12.44 26.59 2.13
C LYS A 135 -13.12 25.22 2.27
N LEU A 136 -12.31 24.17 2.24
CA LEU A 136 -12.74 22.77 2.31
C LEU A 136 -12.31 22.17 3.63
N GLU A 137 -13.27 21.62 4.35
CA GLU A 137 -13.06 20.76 5.49
C GLU A 137 -12.65 19.36 5.03
N PRO A 138 -11.42 18.88 5.33
CA PRO A 138 -11.01 17.53 4.97
C PRO A 138 -11.63 16.52 5.95
N VAL A 139 -12.47 15.62 5.45
CA VAL A 139 -13.27 14.70 6.28
C VAL A 139 -12.62 13.32 6.33
N ASN A 140 -12.63 12.56 5.23
CA ASN A 140 -12.09 11.20 5.19
C ASN A 140 -10.92 11.07 4.23
N PHE A 141 -9.81 10.51 4.69
CA PHE A 141 -8.73 10.00 3.86
C PHE A 141 -8.64 8.48 4.02
N THR A 142 -9.00 7.72 3.00
CA THR A 142 -9.00 6.25 3.05
C THR A 142 -8.08 5.66 2.00
N THR A 143 -7.29 4.64 2.36
CA THR A 143 -6.53 3.85 1.39
C THR A 143 -6.84 2.36 1.45
N PHE A 144 -6.86 1.70 0.30
CA PHE A 144 -7.02 0.26 0.16
C PHE A 144 -5.79 -0.33 -0.52
N ALA A 145 -5.09 -1.25 0.16
CA ALA A 145 -3.90 -1.94 -0.35
C ALA A 145 -2.86 -1.00 -0.98
N SER A 146 -2.66 0.19 -0.39
CA SER A 146 -1.73 1.20 -0.91
C SER A 146 -0.33 1.00 -0.32
N PRO A 147 0.74 0.89 -1.12
CA PRO A 147 2.10 0.63 -0.62
C PRO A 147 2.74 1.88 -0.03
N HIS A 148 2.35 2.29 1.18
CA HIS A 148 2.81 3.52 1.83
C HIS A 148 4.33 3.58 2.06
N LEU A 149 4.98 2.41 2.18
CA LEU A 149 6.43 2.27 2.35
C LEU A 149 7.16 1.80 1.08
N GLY A 150 6.47 1.85 -0.07
CA GLY A 150 6.93 1.29 -1.33
C GLY A 150 6.68 -0.22 -1.45
N VAL A 151 7.16 -0.82 -2.54
CA VAL A 151 6.95 -2.24 -2.85
C VAL A 151 8.24 -3.07 -2.80
N ARG A 152 9.32 -2.45 -2.31
CA ARG A 152 10.58 -3.16 -2.14
C ARG A 152 10.43 -4.20 -1.04
N THR A 153 10.71 -5.43 -1.39
CA THR A 153 10.57 -6.58 -0.50
C THR A 153 11.86 -6.77 0.30
N PRO A 154 11.80 -6.83 1.65
CA PRO A 154 12.98 -7.10 2.49
C PRO A 154 13.38 -8.58 2.42
N LEU A 155 12.51 -9.45 1.91
CA LEU A 155 12.70 -10.91 1.86
C LEU A 155 13.86 -11.34 0.97
N LEU A 156 14.54 -12.39 1.40
CA LEU A 156 15.58 -13.09 0.64
C LEU A 156 14.93 -14.00 -0.42
N GLY A 157 15.70 -14.43 -1.42
CA GLY A 157 15.26 -15.37 -2.46
C GLY A 157 15.32 -14.81 -3.89
N LEU A 158 15.48 -15.71 -4.86
CA LEU A 158 15.72 -15.37 -6.26
C LEU A 158 14.54 -14.59 -6.88
N HIS A 159 13.30 -15.00 -6.59
CA HIS A 159 12.10 -14.29 -7.07
C HIS A 159 12.02 -12.86 -6.53
N ASN A 160 12.30 -12.66 -5.25
CA ASN A 160 12.31 -11.34 -4.61
C ASN A 160 13.42 -10.44 -5.16
N HIS A 161 14.59 -11.02 -5.44
CA HIS A 161 15.67 -10.30 -6.11
C HIS A 161 15.28 -9.87 -7.53
N ILE A 162 14.70 -10.78 -8.33
CA ILE A 162 14.20 -10.47 -9.67
C ILE A 162 13.12 -9.39 -9.62
N TRP A 163 12.17 -9.47 -8.68
CA TRP A 163 11.14 -8.44 -8.51
C TRP A 163 11.73 -7.07 -8.17
N ASN A 164 12.66 -7.01 -7.20
CA ASN A 164 13.34 -5.79 -6.79
C ASN A 164 14.20 -5.16 -7.91
N VAL A 165 14.73 -5.96 -8.82
CA VAL A 165 15.60 -5.48 -9.92
C VAL A 165 14.82 -5.16 -11.19
N VAL A 166 13.93 -6.06 -11.61
CA VAL A 166 13.19 -5.98 -12.87
C VAL A 166 11.91 -5.15 -12.69
N GLY A 167 11.12 -5.40 -11.65
CA GLY A 167 9.88 -4.67 -11.38
C GLY A 167 10.10 -3.16 -11.22
N ALA A 168 11.19 -2.77 -10.56
CA ALA A 168 11.59 -1.38 -10.38
C ALA A 168 11.87 -0.63 -11.70
N ARG A 169 12.22 -1.37 -12.77
CA ARG A 169 12.63 -0.81 -14.07
C ARG A 169 11.59 -0.99 -15.17
N THR A 170 10.63 -1.90 -15.02
CA THR A 170 9.60 -2.18 -16.03
C THR A 170 8.32 -1.34 -15.89
N LEU A 171 8.15 -0.64 -14.77
CA LEU A 171 6.98 0.20 -14.51
C LEU A 171 7.26 1.70 -14.70
N SER A 172 8.29 2.04 -15.50
CA SER A 172 8.72 3.42 -15.77
C SER A 172 8.91 4.27 -14.50
N THR A 173 8.54 5.55 -14.51
CA THR A 173 8.70 6.48 -13.37
C THR A 173 7.99 5.96 -12.12
N SER A 174 6.77 5.45 -12.26
CA SER A 174 6.03 4.85 -11.12
C SER A 174 6.76 3.68 -10.50
N GLY A 175 7.38 2.81 -11.30
CA GLY A 175 8.24 1.72 -10.80
C GLY A 175 9.39 2.24 -9.95
N ARG A 176 10.11 3.23 -10.46
CA ARG A 176 11.26 3.79 -9.75
C ARG A 176 10.88 4.37 -8.39
N GLN A 177 9.75 5.08 -8.34
CA GLN A 177 9.21 5.69 -7.11
C GLN A 177 8.68 4.64 -6.13
N LEU A 178 7.90 3.65 -6.61
CA LEU A 178 7.39 2.56 -5.78
C LEU A 178 8.51 1.73 -5.14
N PHE A 179 9.62 1.51 -5.86
CA PHE A 179 10.77 0.79 -5.34
C PHE A 179 11.79 1.68 -4.62
N THR A 180 11.52 2.98 -4.47
CA THR A 180 12.40 3.96 -3.77
C THR A 180 13.80 4.05 -4.36
N ILE A 181 13.94 3.88 -5.69
CA ILE A 181 15.20 3.99 -6.44
C ILE A 181 15.27 5.26 -7.31
N ASP A 182 14.31 6.15 -7.15
CA ASP A 182 14.29 7.47 -7.76
C ASP A 182 15.07 8.50 -6.92
N ARG A 183 15.30 9.67 -7.53
CA ARG A 183 15.77 10.87 -6.86
C ARG A 183 14.77 11.96 -7.20
N PHE A 184 14.05 12.44 -6.19
CA PHE A 184 12.95 13.36 -6.38
C PHE A 184 13.47 14.79 -6.45
N ARG A 185 13.39 15.38 -7.65
CA ARG A 185 13.93 16.72 -7.95
C ARG A 185 15.38 16.85 -7.43
N ASP A 186 15.69 17.96 -6.78
CA ASP A 186 17.03 18.26 -6.25
C ASP A 186 17.22 17.84 -4.78
N THR A 187 16.26 17.10 -4.20
CA THR A 187 16.31 16.69 -2.78
C THR A 187 17.37 15.62 -2.49
N GLY A 188 17.83 14.91 -3.52
CA GLY A 188 18.68 13.74 -3.38
C GLY A 188 18.00 12.51 -2.75
N ARG A 189 16.71 12.59 -2.39
CA ARG A 189 15.92 11.57 -1.69
C ARG A 189 14.87 10.92 -2.62
N PRO A 190 14.44 9.67 -2.37
CA PRO A 190 13.31 9.07 -3.07
C PRO A 190 11.99 9.81 -2.78
N LEU A 191 11.09 9.93 -3.76
CA LEU A 191 9.83 10.67 -3.60
C LEU A 191 9.00 10.20 -2.40
N LEU A 192 8.88 8.89 -2.18
CA LEU A 192 8.08 8.36 -1.07
C LEU A 192 8.57 8.84 0.29
N SER A 193 9.88 9.00 0.44
CA SER A 193 10.48 9.54 1.66
C SER A 193 10.20 11.02 1.85
N VAL A 194 10.07 11.79 0.75
CA VAL A 194 9.78 13.23 0.79
C VAL A 194 8.32 13.48 1.12
N ILE A 195 7.39 12.71 0.56
CA ILE A 195 5.95 12.84 0.87
C ILE A 195 5.55 12.23 2.23
N ALA A 196 6.48 11.50 2.86
CA ALA A 196 6.36 10.99 4.22
C ALA A 196 7.20 11.79 5.22
N ASP A 197 7.84 12.87 4.77
CA ASP A 197 8.61 13.72 5.67
C ASP A 197 7.66 14.51 6.59
N PRO A 198 7.87 14.51 7.93
CA PRO A 198 6.99 15.17 8.89
C PRO A 198 6.72 16.64 8.58
N ASP A 199 7.71 17.35 8.06
CA ASP A 199 7.61 18.79 7.78
C ASP A 199 7.07 19.10 6.38
N SER A 200 6.87 18.06 5.57
CA SER A 200 6.31 18.22 4.24
C SER A 200 4.86 18.70 4.26
N ILE A 201 4.48 19.44 3.22
CA ILE A 201 3.08 19.79 2.95
C ILE A 201 2.17 18.56 2.88
N PHE A 202 2.72 17.39 2.53
CA PHE A 202 1.96 16.16 2.32
C PHE A 202 1.52 15.55 3.65
N ILE A 203 2.41 15.50 4.64
CA ILE A 203 2.08 15.10 6.01
C ILE A 203 1.19 16.16 6.67
N LYS A 204 1.51 17.46 6.53
CA LYS A 204 0.68 18.56 7.03
C LYS A 204 -0.74 18.54 6.46
N ALA A 205 -0.92 18.20 5.19
CA ALA A 205 -2.25 18.03 4.60
C ALA A 205 -2.98 16.82 5.18
N LEU A 206 -2.29 15.69 5.34
CA LEU A 206 -2.86 14.44 5.82
C LEU A 206 -3.37 14.55 7.27
N THR A 207 -2.68 15.31 8.12
CA THR A 207 -3.11 15.58 9.51
C THR A 207 -4.39 16.43 9.58
N LYS A 208 -4.77 17.15 8.52
CA LYS A 208 -6.01 17.96 8.49
C LYS A 208 -7.28 17.15 8.29
N PHE A 209 -7.19 15.91 7.81
CA PHE A 209 -8.36 15.04 7.69
C PHE A 209 -8.89 14.63 9.07
N ARG A 210 -10.21 14.62 9.28
CA ARG A 210 -10.76 14.13 10.56
C ARG A 210 -10.53 12.64 10.74
N ASN A 211 -10.83 11.89 9.68
CA ASN A 211 -10.72 10.44 9.64
C ASN A 211 -9.64 10.01 8.67
N ARG A 212 -8.71 9.19 9.15
CA ARG A 212 -7.71 8.53 8.30
C ARG A 212 -7.81 7.04 8.54
N SER A 213 -8.10 6.29 7.50
CA SER A 213 -8.15 4.83 7.59
C SER A 213 -7.37 4.19 6.47
N LEU A 214 -6.82 3.01 6.74
CA LEU A 214 -6.21 2.17 5.73
C LEU A 214 -6.67 0.73 5.89
N TYR A 215 -6.75 0.03 4.76
CA TYR A 215 -7.12 -1.39 4.70
C TYR A 215 -5.99 -2.16 4.04
N ALA A 216 -5.39 -3.08 4.79
CA ALA A 216 -4.19 -3.80 4.39
C ALA A 216 -4.45 -5.31 4.33
N ASN A 217 -4.27 -5.92 3.16
CA ASN A 217 -4.39 -7.37 3.04
C ASN A 217 -3.28 -8.05 3.84
N ILE A 218 -3.63 -9.00 4.69
CA ILE A 218 -2.65 -9.75 5.48
C ILE A 218 -1.98 -10.88 4.67
N ILE A 219 -2.68 -11.42 3.66
CA ILE A 219 -2.17 -12.49 2.79
C ILE A 219 -2.62 -12.31 1.34
N ASN A 220 -1.99 -13.05 0.43
CA ASN A 220 -2.34 -13.16 -0.99
C ASN A 220 -2.29 -11.85 -1.80
N ASP A 221 -1.67 -10.80 -1.25
CA ASP A 221 -1.41 -9.55 -1.95
C ASP A 221 0.04 -9.53 -2.44
N ARG A 222 0.22 -9.98 -3.69
CA ARG A 222 1.53 -10.03 -4.35
C ARG A 222 2.03 -8.67 -4.82
N SER A 223 1.17 -7.66 -4.81
CA SER A 223 1.51 -6.31 -5.28
C SER A 223 1.90 -5.40 -4.13
N THR A 224 1.33 -5.63 -2.95
CA THR A 224 1.51 -4.78 -1.77
C THR A 224 1.40 -5.63 -0.52
N ALA A 225 2.56 -6.00 0.05
CA ALA A 225 2.62 -6.76 1.29
C ALA A 225 1.97 -6.02 2.47
N TYR A 226 1.62 -6.77 3.53
CA TYR A 226 0.98 -6.22 4.72
C TYR A 226 1.79 -5.08 5.33
N TYR A 227 3.07 -5.28 5.62
CA TYR A 227 3.89 -4.27 6.32
C TYR A 227 3.96 -2.91 5.60
N THR A 228 3.88 -2.89 4.26
CA THR A 228 3.91 -1.63 3.49
C THR A 228 2.54 -0.95 3.43
N SER A 229 1.45 -1.73 3.28
CA SER A 229 0.09 -1.14 3.27
C SER A 229 -0.45 -0.82 4.64
N GLY A 230 -0.10 -1.63 5.63
CA GLY A 230 -0.42 -1.47 7.04
C GLY A 230 0.50 -0.51 7.79
N ILE A 231 1.58 -0.01 7.16
CA ILE A 231 2.58 0.85 7.79
C ILE A 231 3.08 0.19 9.08
N SER A 232 3.77 -0.93 8.95
CA SER A 232 4.16 -1.77 10.10
C SER A 232 5.65 -2.10 10.07
N ARG A 233 6.25 -2.13 11.27
CA ARG A 233 7.65 -2.58 11.50
C ARG A 233 7.77 -4.09 11.59
N THR A 234 6.65 -4.77 11.90
CA THR A 234 6.55 -6.22 12.06
C THR A 234 5.45 -6.77 11.16
N ASP A 235 5.48 -8.08 10.90
CA ASP A 235 4.41 -8.77 10.18
C ASP A 235 3.98 -10.02 10.97
N PRO A 236 2.90 -9.94 11.75
CA PRO A 236 2.44 -11.06 12.57
C PRO A 236 1.75 -12.16 11.74
N PHE A 237 1.46 -11.89 10.46
CA PHE A 237 0.65 -12.77 9.61
C PHE A 237 1.48 -13.71 8.73
N VAL A 238 2.81 -13.69 8.92
CA VAL A 238 3.77 -14.50 8.15
C VAL A 238 3.54 -15.98 8.37
N ASN A 239 3.20 -16.39 9.60
CA ASN A 239 2.90 -17.76 9.93
C ASN A 239 1.56 -17.86 10.68
N LEU A 240 0.48 -17.90 9.92
CA LEU A 240 -0.89 -18.04 10.43
C LEU A 240 -1.13 -19.34 11.20
N ASP A 241 -0.26 -20.36 11.09
CA ASP A 241 -0.40 -21.59 11.86
C ASP A 241 -0.03 -21.40 13.34
N LYS A 242 0.82 -20.39 13.65
CA LYS A 242 1.30 -20.09 15.00
C LYS A 242 0.47 -19.05 15.75
N VAL A 243 -0.43 -18.37 15.04
CA VAL A 243 -1.23 -17.27 15.59
C VAL A 243 -2.71 -17.54 15.40
N LYS A 244 -3.50 -17.14 16.39
CA LYS A 244 -4.95 -17.06 16.27
C LYS A 244 -5.31 -15.65 15.87
N VAL A 245 -5.95 -15.49 14.72
CA VAL A 245 -6.40 -14.20 14.22
C VAL A 245 -7.67 -13.78 14.99
N ASN A 246 -7.66 -12.56 15.53
CA ASN A 246 -8.81 -11.98 16.20
C ASN A 246 -9.55 -11.06 15.23
N TYR A 247 -10.80 -11.38 14.94
CA TYR A 247 -11.61 -10.60 14.01
C TYR A 247 -12.35 -9.48 14.73
N LEU A 248 -12.58 -8.39 13.99
CA LEU A 248 -13.41 -7.29 14.45
C LEU A 248 -14.87 -7.74 14.54
N LYS A 249 -15.48 -7.47 15.70
CA LYS A 249 -16.86 -7.86 15.99
C LYS A 249 -17.86 -7.34 14.95
N GLY A 250 -18.65 -8.24 14.36
CA GLY A 250 -19.66 -7.93 13.35
C GLY A 250 -19.14 -7.92 11.90
N PHE A 251 -17.84 -8.15 11.70
CA PHE A 251 -17.17 -8.20 10.39
C PHE A 251 -16.33 -9.47 10.20
N GLU A 252 -16.59 -10.49 11.02
CA GLU A 252 -15.97 -11.81 10.90
C GLU A 252 -16.40 -12.53 9.62
N PRO A 253 -15.52 -13.32 8.98
CA PRO A 253 -14.10 -13.52 9.29
C PRO A 253 -13.19 -12.60 8.47
N VAL A 254 -13.62 -11.41 8.03
CA VAL A 254 -12.87 -10.64 7.00
C VAL A 254 -11.98 -9.55 7.59
N ILE A 255 -12.48 -8.80 8.56
CA ILE A 255 -11.75 -7.66 9.15
C ILE A 255 -11.17 -8.08 10.48
N ILE A 256 -9.89 -7.77 10.68
CA ILE A 256 -9.12 -8.11 11.87
C ILE A 256 -9.16 -6.91 12.83
N ASP A 257 -9.25 -7.19 14.12
CA ASP A 257 -9.24 -6.16 15.15
C ASP A 257 -7.85 -5.48 15.17
N HIS A 258 -7.83 -4.16 14.96
CA HIS A 258 -6.58 -3.42 14.92
C HIS A 258 -5.93 -3.22 16.30
N SER A 259 -6.71 -3.32 17.38
CA SER A 259 -6.23 -3.16 18.75
C SER A 259 -5.55 -4.42 19.28
N SER A 260 -6.04 -5.59 18.87
CA SER A 260 -5.48 -6.89 19.21
C SER A 260 -5.61 -7.84 18.02
N PRO A 261 -4.74 -7.73 16.99
CA PRO A 261 -4.91 -8.43 15.72
C PRO A 261 -4.70 -9.95 15.81
N VAL A 262 -3.83 -10.39 16.72
CA VAL A 262 -3.47 -11.79 16.88
C VAL A 262 -3.30 -12.15 18.35
N THR A 263 -3.60 -13.40 18.68
CA THR A 263 -3.29 -14.05 19.95
C THR A 263 -2.45 -15.30 19.71
N ARG A 264 -1.78 -15.81 20.75
CA ARG A 264 -1.01 -17.04 20.63
C ARG A 264 -1.97 -18.20 20.38
N LYS A 265 -1.66 -19.05 19.40
CA LYS A 265 -2.39 -20.31 19.24
C LYS A 265 -1.79 -21.30 20.23
N ASP A 266 -2.63 -21.91 21.07
CA ASP A 266 -2.20 -23.02 21.91
C ASP A 266 -1.75 -24.18 21.01
N ASP A 267 -0.69 -24.88 21.40
CA ASP A 267 -0.11 -26.00 20.66
C ASP A 267 -1.12 -27.18 20.61
N GLU A 268 -2.11 -27.11 19.73
CA GLU A 268 -2.91 -28.28 19.37
C GLU A 268 -2.03 -29.25 18.57
N ALA A 269 -2.04 -30.51 19.01
CA ALA A 269 -1.24 -31.58 18.43
C ALA A 269 -1.37 -31.63 16.90
N LEU A 270 -0.22 -31.58 16.22
CA LEU A 270 -0.08 -31.63 14.78
C LEU A 270 -0.97 -32.74 14.17
N PRO A 271 -1.67 -32.47 13.05
CA PRO A 271 -2.32 -33.54 12.29
C PRO A 271 -1.26 -34.57 11.89
N ALA A 272 -1.53 -35.85 12.19
CA ALA A 272 -0.61 -36.93 11.96
C ALA A 272 -0.09 -37.01 10.51
N LEU A 273 1.20 -37.29 10.39
CA LEU A 273 2.04 -37.33 9.19
C LEU A 273 1.42 -38.06 7.97
N HIS A 274 0.50 -39.01 8.22
CA HIS A 274 -0.14 -39.83 7.19
C HIS A 274 -1.10 -39.05 6.27
N LYS A 275 -1.55 -37.84 6.64
CA LYS A 275 -2.36 -36.99 5.73
C LYS A 275 -1.53 -36.18 4.72
N ARG A 276 -0.22 -36.03 4.92
CA ARG A 276 0.66 -35.26 4.00
C ARG A 276 1.16 -36.06 2.81
N VAL A 277 1.33 -37.37 2.94
CA VAL A 277 1.99 -38.21 1.92
C VAL A 277 1.03 -38.67 0.82
N ALA A 278 -0.26 -38.83 1.12
CA ALA A 278 -1.26 -39.31 0.14
C ALA A 278 -1.63 -38.27 -0.94
N GLY A 279 -1.39 -36.98 -0.71
CA GLY A 279 -1.71 -35.90 -1.67
C GLY A 279 -0.56 -35.54 -2.62
N ALA A 280 0.68 -35.88 -2.31
CA ALA A 280 1.85 -35.40 -3.04
C ALA A 280 2.05 -36.12 -4.39
N THR A 281 1.72 -37.41 -4.49
CA THR A 281 1.98 -38.21 -5.70
C THR A 281 0.94 -38.03 -6.81
N VAL A 282 -0.33 -37.72 -6.47
CA VAL A 282 -1.39 -37.50 -7.47
C VAL A 282 -1.34 -36.10 -8.08
N THR A 283 -0.74 -35.12 -7.38
CA THR A 283 -0.73 -33.71 -7.80
C THR A 283 0.37 -33.36 -8.82
N VAL A 284 1.46 -34.13 -8.86
CA VAL A 284 2.60 -33.89 -9.77
C VAL A 284 2.26 -34.35 -11.20
N LEU A 285 1.58 -35.49 -11.36
CA LEU A 285 1.22 -36.02 -12.68
C LEU A 285 0.10 -35.21 -13.37
N SER A 286 -0.82 -34.63 -12.59
CA SER A 286 -1.90 -33.77 -13.11
C SER A 286 -1.44 -32.37 -13.55
N LYS A 287 -0.20 -31.97 -13.22
CA LYS A 287 0.36 -30.64 -13.51
C LYS A 287 1.30 -30.60 -14.73
N LEU A 288 1.65 -31.75 -15.32
CA LEU A 288 2.56 -31.83 -16.48
C LEU A 288 2.10 -30.98 -17.68
N PRO A 289 0.82 -31.04 -18.11
CA PRO A 289 0.33 -30.20 -19.22
C PRO A 289 0.40 -28.70 -18.89
N SER A 290 0.18 -28.34 -17.62
CA SER A 290 0.28 -26.94 -17.16
C SER A 290 1.74 -26.47 -17.13
N ALA A 291 2.68 -27.33 -16.75
CA ALA A 291 4.11 -27.00 -16.73
C ALA A 291 4.64 -26.70 -18.13
N VAL A 292 4.28 -27.51 -19.13
CA VAL A 292 4.64 -27.27 -20.54
C VAL A 292 4.02 -25.98 -21.06
N PHE A 293 2.73 -25.71 -20.73
CA PHE A 293 2.08 -24.45 -21.07
C PHE A 293 2.85 -23.24 -20.51
N PHE A 294 3.21 -23.26 -19.23
CA PHE A 294 3.98 -22.17 -18.64
C PHE A 294 5.38 -22.04 -19.25
N LEU A 295 6.05 -23.14 -19.56
CA LEU A 295 7.39 -23.13 -20.18
C LEU A 295 7.38 -22.48 -21.57
N VAL A 296 6.31 -22.62 -22.35
CA VAL A 296 6.19 -22.01 -23.69
C VAL A 296 5.67 -20.57 -23.62
N PHE A 297 4.59 -20.34 -22.87
CA PHE A 297 3.89 -19.05 -22.90
C PHE A 297 4.50 -17.99 -21.97
N ILE A 298 5.17 -18.38 -20.87
CA ILE A 298 5.82 -17.39 -19.99
C ILE A 298 6.94 -16.64 -20.72
N PRO A 299 7.87 -17.28 -21.46
CA PRO A 299 8.90 -16.55 -22.20
C PRO A 299 8.30 -15.58 -23.23
N ILE A 300 7.32 -16.03 -24.02
CA ILE A 300 6.65 -15.20 -25.02
C ILE A 300 5.95 -14.01 -24.36
N GLY A 301 5.15 -14.28 -23.32
CA GLY A 301 4.45 -13.26 -22.56
C GLY A 301 5.41 -12.27 -21.89
N THR A 302 6.55 -12.74 -21.40
CA THR A 302 7.60 -11.91 -20.81
C THR A 302 8.22 -10.98 -21.85
N VAL A 303 8.55 -11.49 -23.04
CA VAL A 303 9.08 -10.65 -24.13
C VAL A 303 8.07 -9.58 -24.55
N LEU A 304 6.80 -9.96 -24.74
CA LEU A 304 5.74 -9.00 -25.07
C LEU A 304 5.54 -7.96 -23.96
N PHE A 305 5.56 -8.38 -22.69
CA PHE A 305 5.48 -7.50 -21.53
C PHE A 305 6.65 -6.52 -21.48
N LEU A 306 7.88 -7.01 -21.67
CA LEU A 306 9.09 -6.18 -21.66
C LEU A 306 9.11 -5.18 -22.83
N MET A 307 8.67 -5.61 -24.02
CA MET A 307 8.52 -4.74 -25.18
C MET A 307 7.48 -3.64 -24.93
N ASN A 308 6.30 -3.99 -24.41
CA ASN A 308 5.31 -3.01 -24.00
C ASN A 308 5.86 -2.07 -22.91
N SER A 309 6.53 -2.60 -21.88
CA SER A 309 7.19 -1.82 -20.83
C SER A 309 8.18 -0.80 -21.40
N ALA A 310 8.98 -1.18 -22.40
CA ALA A 310 9.90 -0.26 -23.07
C ALA A 310 9.14 0.85 -23.82
N ILE A 311 8.11 0.51 -24.59
CA ILE A 311 7.25 1.47 -25.29
C ILE A 311 6.60 2.44 -24.30
N GLN A 312 6.01 1.93 -23.22
CA GLN A 312 5.38 2.77 -22.19
C GLN A 312 6.40 3.65 -21.47
N SER A 313 7.63 3.17 -21.27
CA SER A 313 8.69 3.97 -20.67
C SER A 313 9.11 5.14 -21.55
N VAL A 314 9.19 4.93 -22.88
CA VAL A 314 9.47 6.02 -23.82
C VAL A 314 8.32 7.03 -23.84
N ARG A 315 7.07 6.55 -23.96
CA ARG A 315 5.87 7.40 -23.97
C ARG A 315 5.73 8.20 -22.67
N SER A 316 5.99 7.57 -21.52
CA SER A 316 5.95 8.24 -20.22
C SER A 316 7.01 9.33 -20.12
N ARG A 317 8.27 9.06 -20.51
CA ARG A 317 9.32 10.08 -20.56
C ARG A 317 8.97 11.25 -21.46
N GLN A 318 8.36 10.99 -22.62
CA GLN A 318 7.89 12.03 -23.53
C GLN A 318 6.80 12.90 -22.86
N ARG A 319 5.80 12.29 -22.22
CA ARG A 319 4.76 13.02 -21.47
C ARG A 319 5.34 13.84 -20.32
N ILE A 320 6.24 13.28 -19.53
CA ILE A 320 6.92 13.98 -18.44
C ILE A 320 7.75 15.16 -18.97
N ARG A 321 8.46 14.99 -20.09
CA ARG A 321 9.20 16.07 -20.74
C ARG A 321 8.29 17.18 -21.26
N LEU A 322 7.17 16.82 -21.89
CA LEU A 322 6.16 17.78 -22.34
C LEU A 322 5.54 18.51 -21.14
N HIS A 323 5.32 17.80 -20.04
CA HIS A 323 4.85 18.37 -18.79
C HIS A 323 5.85 19.42 -18.28
N HIS A 324 7.09 19.05 -17.98
CA HIS A 324 8.10 19.99 -17.49
C HIS A 324 8.40 21.18 -18.42
N SER A 325 8.08 21.09 -19.71
CA SER A 325 8.22 22.21 -20.65
C SER A 325 6.96 23.08 -20.78
N GLY A 326 5.94 22.87 -19.95
CA GLY A 326 4.67 23.59 -19.96
C GLY A 326 3.74 23.24 -21.12
N LYS A 327 4.08 22.21 -21.91
CA LYS A 327 3.38 21.83 -23.16
C LYS A 327 2.31 20.74 -22.98
N ALA A 328 2.03 20.31 -21.75
CA ALA A 328 1.10 19.22 -21.45
C ALA A 328 -0.28 19.67 -20.99
N GLY A 329 -0.61 20.96 -21.03
CA GLY A 329 -1.92 21.48 -20.61
C GLY A 329 -2.15 21.49 -19.09
N ILE A 330 -1.09 21.30 -18.31
CA ILE A 330 -1.08 21.43 -16.84
C ILE A 330 -0.11 22.57 -16.51
N PRO A 331 -0.52 23.59 -15.75
CA PRO A 331 0.35 24.71 -15.37
C PRO A 331 1.39 24.23 -14.35
N VAL A 332 2.57 23.82 -14.84
CA VAL A 332 3.64 23.23 -14.00
C VAL A 332 4.08 24.16 -12.87
N GLU A 333 4.19 25.46 -13.14
CA GLU A 333 4.64 26.43 -12.15
C GLU A 333 3.69 26.54 -10.96
N GLU A 334 2.40 26.25 -11.13
CA GLU A 334 1.43 26.27 -10.03
C GLU A 334 1.56 25.09 -9.07
N TYR A 335 2.12 23.96 -9.53
CA TYR A 335 2.26 22.74 -8.73
C TYR A 335 3.70 22.45 -8.30
N ARG A 336 4.66 23.27 -8.75
CA ARG A 336 6.07 23.11 -8.42
C ARG A 336 6.41 23.77 -7.08
N ILE A 337 6.15 23.05 -5.98
CA ILE A 337 6.50 23.55 -4.64
C ILE A 337 8.02 23.66 -4.45
N PRO A 338 8.54 24.77 -3.88
CA PRO A 338 9.92 24.87 -3.44
C PRO A 338 10.19 23.89 -2.29
N LEU A 339 11.04 22.90 -2.54
CA LEU A 339 11.48 21.96 -1.51
C LEU A 339 12.69 22.59 -0.80
N ILE A 340 12.48 23.08 0.43
CA ILE A 340 13.51 23.79 1.20
C ILE A 340 14.61 22.80 1.60
N SER A 341 15.87 23.22 1.46
CA SER A 341 17.08 22.43 1.73
C SER A 341 17.22 21.94 3.19
N GLU A 342 16.48 22.49 4.16
CA GLU A 342 16.46 22.04 5.56
C GLU A 342 15.93 20.61 5.70
N MET A 343 14.94 20.21 4.89
CA MET A 343 14.43 18.83 4.87
C MET A 343 15.50 17.78 4.49
N VAL A 344 16.67 18.19 3.99
CA VAL A 344 17.73 17.28 3.50
C VAL A 344 18.69 16.84 4.61
N GLN A 345 18.85 17.61 5.70
CA GLN A 345 19.85 17.33 6.74
C GLN A 345 19.31 16.49 7.91
N ASP A 346 18.06 16.71 8.33
CA ASP A 346 17.48 16.11 9.54
C ASP A 346 17.35 14.58 9.49
N VAL A 347 17.18 13.99 8.30
CA VAL A 347 16.99 12.54 8.17
C VAL A 347 18.28 11.76 8.43
N ARG A 348 19.47 12.31 8.13
CA ARG A 348 20.73 11.61 8.44
C ARG A 348 20.94 11.52 9.94
N GLN A 349 20.73 12.62 10.65
CA GLN A 349 20.85 12.68 12.10
C GLN A 349 19.76 11.84 12.80
N THR A 350 18.52 11.87 12.28
CA THR A 350 17.43 11.03 12.81
C THR A 350 17.71 9.54 12.59
N ALA A 351 18.20 9.14 11.42
CA ALA A 351 18.56 7.74 11.14
C ALA A 351 19.73 7.23 12.00
N GLU A 352 20.71 8.09 12.30
CA GLU A 352 21.84 7.77 13.18
C GLU A 352 21.38 7.57 14.65
N ASN A 353 20.49 8.42 15.15
CA ASN A 353 19.88 8.26 16.48
C ASN A 353 19.11 6.94 16.61
N PHE A 354 18.43 6.50 15.55
CA PHE A 354 17.73 5.21 15.54
C PHE A 354 18.69 4.00 15.55
N TYR A 355 19.87 4.10 14.93
CA TYR A 355 20.88 3.03 14.99
C TYR A 355 21.39 2.83 16.42
N GLY A 356 21.49 3.91 17.20
CA GLY A 356 21.86 3.86 18.63
C GLY A 356 20.84 3.11 19.48
N ASN A 357 19.54 3.40 19.30
CA ASN A 357 18.48 2.80 20.11
C ASN A 357 18.07 1.38 19.65
N VAL A 358 18.11 1.10 18.34
CA VAL A 358 17.73 -0.23 17.80
C VAL A 358 18.82 -1.28 18.05
N ASN A 359 20.10 -0.90 18.15
CA ASN A 359 21.15 -1.84 18.52
C ASN A 359 21.10 -2.30 19.99
N GLN A 360 20.35 -1.60 20.86
CA GLN A 360 20.18 -2.01 22.26
C GLN A 360 19.08 -3.06 22.46
N SER A 361 18.24 -3.35 21.45
CA SER A 361 17.25 -4.43 21.54
C SER A 361 16.91 -5.04 20.16
N GLN A 362 17.26 -6.31 20.00
CA GLN A 362 16.88 -7.24 18.92
C GLN A 362 17.63 -7.16 17.57
N SER A 363 18.03 -8.34 17.07
CA SER A 363 18.56 -8.55 15.72
C SER A 363 17.45 -8.44 14.66
N GLN A 364 17.63 -7.58 13.66
CA GLN A 364 16.71 -7.48 12.52
C GLN A 364 16.60 -8.82 11.78
N GLU A 365 15.40 -9.39 11.70
CA GLU A 365 15.19 -10.72 11.12
C GLU A 365 14.44 -10.64 9.78
N TYR A 366 14.84 -11.49 8.84
CA TYR A 366 14.22 -11.57 7.52
C TYR A 366 13.04 -12.55 7.57
N LEU A 367 11.92 -12.25 6.91
CA LEU A 367 10.85 -13.25 6.84
C LEU A 367 11.29 -14.42 5.95
N PRO A 368 11.04 -15.68 6.37
CA PRO A 368 11.33 -16.84 5.55
C PRO A 368 10.45 -16.85 4.30
N THR A 369 10.99 -17.33 3.19
CA THR A 369 10.29 -17.47 1.91
C THR A 369 9.14 -18.47 2.06
N GLY A 370 7.91 -17.97 2.14
CA GLY A 370 6.71 -18.81 2.07
C GLY A 370 6.52 -19.34 0.66
N SER A 371 6.55 -20.68 0.54
CA SER A 371 6.31 -21.54 -0.64
C SER A 371 7.46 -21.73 -1.63
N GLU A 372 8.36 -22.69 -1.35
CA GLU A 372 8.94 -23.62 -2.33
C GLU A 372 9.06 -25.02 -1.70
N GLU A 373 8.86 -26.05 -2.52
CA GLU A 373 8.68 -27.46 -2.17
C GLU A 373 9.92 -28.10 -1.51
N GLU A 374 9.67 -29.04 -0.60
CA GLU A 374 10.68 -29.84 0.08
C GLU A 374 11.39 -30.79 -0.90
N THR A 375 12.72 -30.69 -0.94
CA THR A 375 13.58 -31.83 -1.26
C THR A 375 14.73 -31.88 -0.26
N SER A 376 14.67 -32.83 0.67
CA SER A 376 15.85 -33.39 1.35
C SER A 376 16.26 -34.67 0.60
N PRO A 377 17.56 -34.99 0.48
CA PRO A 377 18.33 -35.62 1.58
C PRO A 377 19.75 -35.03 1.67
N SER A 378 20.61 -35.20 2.67
CA SER A 378 20.77 -36.09 3.83
C SER A 378 21.92 -35.49 4.66
N SER A 379 21.82 -35.49 5.99
CA SER A 379 22.99 -35.23 6.86
C SER A 379 23.96 -36.42 6.86
N PRO A 380 25.22 -36.26 7.32
CA PRO A 380 25.42 -36.39 8.77
C PRO A 380 26.45 -35.43 9.41
N ALA A 381 26.15 -35.14 10.67
CA ALA A 381 27.05 -35.07 11.82
C ALA A 381 28.03 -33.88 11.96
N THR A 382 27.64 -33.00 12.89
CA THR A 382 28.43 -32.50 14.04
C THR A 382 29.85 -31.96 13.79
N LYS A 383 30.06 -30.66 14.07
CA LYS A 383 31.02 -30.23 15.10
C LYS A 383 30.86 -28.76 15.46
N LYS A 384 30.87 -28.54 16.78
CA LYS A 384 30.84 -27.30 17.53
C LYS A 384 31.80 -26.24 16.96
N HIS A 385 31.30 -25.02 16.78
CA HIS A 385 32.11 -23.81 16.69
C HIS A 385 32.89 -23.64 18.00
N LYS A 386 34.21 -23.85 17.95
CA LYS A 386 35.14 -23.29 18.94
C LYS A 386 35.79 -22.06 18.33
N SER A 387 35.55 -20.94 19.02
CA SER A 387 36.28 -19.67 18.89
C SER A 387 37.78 -19.91 18.85
N ARG A 388 38.44 -19.37 17.82
CA ARG A 388 39.89 -19.37 17.67
C ARG A 388 40.36 -17.96 17.98
N ARG A 389 40.69 -17.70 19.25
CA ARG A 389 41.40 -16.51 19.70
C ARG A 389 42.78 -16.95 20.22
N SER A 390 43.77 -16.16 19.81
CA SER A 390 45.22 -16.37 19.88
C SER A 390 45.77 -16.59 21.29
N VAL A 391 46.82 -17.41 21.33
CA VAL A 391 47.70 -17.73 22.47
C VAL A 391 48.66 -16.57 22.74
N THR A 392 48.80 -16.17 24.01
CA THR A 392 50.07 -15.80 24.67
C THR A 392 49.93 -15.95 26.19
N SER A 393 50.83 -16.77 26.78
CA SER A 393 51.43 -16.84 28.15
C SER A 393 50.77 -16.13 29.35
N ALA A 394 50.87 -16.55 30.61
CA ALA A 394 51.40 -17.70 31.36
C ALA A 394 51.11 -17.44 32.86
N GLY A 395 50.94 -18.50 33.67
CA GLY A 395 50.92 -18.51 35.16
C GLY A 395 49.70 -17.83 35.82
N GLU A 396 49.18 -18.22 36.99
CA GLU A 396 49.46 -19.26 37.99
C GLU A 396 48.25 -19.26 38.96
N GLU A 397 47.97 -20.41 39.59
CA GLU A 397 47.25 -20.62 40.86
C GLU A 397 45.69 -20.50 41.01
N LYS A 398 45.16 -21.49 41.77
CA LYS A 398 43.81 -21.65 42.38
C LYS A 398 43.85 -21.10 43.84
N PRO A 399 42.80 -21.14 44.72
CA PRO A 399 41.41 -21.65 44.58
C PRO A 399 40.27 -20.75 45.16
N LEU A 400 39.03 -21.08 44.78
CA LEU A 400 37.80 -21.26 45.60
C LEU A 400 37.44 -20.25 46.72
N LEU A 401 36.26 -19.60 46.63
CA LEU A 401 35.26 -19.54 47.72
C LEU A 401 33.93 -18.91 47.26
N SER A 402 32.87 -19.62 47.60
CA SER A 402 31.43 -19.32 47.52
C SER A 402 30.98 -18.39 48.64
N ILE A 403 30.15 -17.38 48.35
CA ILE A 403 29.14 -16.83 49.27
C ILE A 403 27.92 -16.37 48.46
N GLU A 404 26.76 -16.88 48.82
CA GLU A 404 25.41 -16.50 48.39
C GLU A 404 24.90 -15.30 49.21
N GLU A 405 24.02 -14.52 48.56
CA GLU A 405 22.92 -13.71 49.10
C GLU A 405 23.21 -12.55 50.09
N GLU A 406 22.73 -11.35 49.75
CA GLU A 406 21.68 -10.69 50.56
C GLU A 406 21.06 -9.50 49.81
N GLU A 407 19.75 -9.40 49.97
CA GLU A 407 18.81 -8.41 49.46
C GLU A 407 19.03 -7.03 50.09
N LEU A 408 18.76 -5.96 49.33
CA LEU A 408 18.41 -4.65 49.89
C LEU A 408 17.26 -4.06 49.08
N ASP A 409 16.10 -4.06 49.74
CA ASP A 409 14.87 -3.35 49.43
C ASP A 409 15.12 -1.83 49.48
N GLU A 410 14.80 -1.11 48.40
CA GLU A 410 14.43 0.30 48.49
C GLU A 410 13.14 0.51 47.70
N THR A 411 12.09 0.78 48.48
CA THR A 411 10.78 1.25 48.06
C THR A 411 10.88 2.66 47.50
N ASP A 412 10.36 2.88 46.30
CA ASP A 412 9.80 4.19 45.96
C ASP A 412 8.54 4.02 45.11
N VAL A 413 7.51 4.72 45.55
CA VAL A 413 6.14 4.73 45.06
C VAL A 413 6.03 5.91 44.10
N ASP A 414 5.74 5.66 42.83
CA ASP A 414 5.16 6.66 41.95
C ASP A 414 4.07 6.02 41.08
N ASP A 415 2.89 6.61 41.17
CA ASP A 415 1.66 6.24 40.47
C ASP A 415 1.82 6.38 38.94
N GLU A 416 2.04 5.25 38.25
CA GLU A 416 1.80 5.13 36.81
C GLU A 416 0.45 4.44 36.55
N VAL A 417 -0.44 5.20 35.90
CA VAL A 417 -1.68 4.74 35.26
C VAL A 417 -1.34 3.53 34.37
N PRO A 418 -1.96 2.35 34.55
CA PRO A 418 -1.49 1.15 33.89
C PRO A 418 -1.77 1.20 32.39
N ALA A 419 -0.70 1.38 31.61
CA ALA A 419 -0.67 1.02 30.20
C ALA A 419 -1.02 -0.46 30.09
N GLN A 420 -2.13 -0.73 29.42
CA GLN A 420 -2.67 -2.07 29.21
C GLN A 420 -1.64 -2.90 28.42
N LYS A 421 -0.92 -3.78 29.11
CA LYS A 421 0.02 -4.75 28.52
C LYS A 421 -0.74 -5.65 27.54
N THR A 422 -0.55 -5.43 26.24
CA THR A 422 -0.82 -6.44 25.21
C THR A 422 0.06 -7.65 25.52
N GLY A 423 -0.53 -8.81 25.75
CA GLY A 423 0.22 -10.02 26.11
C GLY A 423 1.34 -10.35 25.12
N ASP A 424 2.52 -10.66 25.66
CA ASP A 424 3.80 -10.93 24.99
C ASP A 424 3.70 -11.83 23.75
N LEU A 425 3.55 -11.21 22.59
CA LEU A 425 3.92 -11.76 21.29
C LEU A 425 4.90 -10.80 20.64
N ASP A 426 6.18 -10.97 20.95
CA ASP A 426 7.25 -10.24 20.26
C ASP A 426 7.42 -10.82 18.85
N PHE A 427 6.98 -10.06 17.86
CA PHE A 427 7.22 -10.36 16.45
C PHE A 427 8.55 -9.75 16.00
N PRO A 428 9.35 -10.47 15.19
CA PRO A 428 10.63 -9.96 14.76
C PRO A 428 10.47 -8.67 13.93
N THR A 429 11.34 -7.70 14.21
CA THR A 429 11.43 -6.47 13.42
C THR A 429 11.93 -6.79 12.02
N LEU A 430 11.19 -6.33 11.01
CA LEU A 430 11.51 -6.52 9.60
C LEU A 430 12.80 -5.79 9.22
N ALA A 431 13.61 -6.39 8.34
CA ALA A 431 14.81 -5.78 7.76
C ALA A 431 14.49 -4.67 6.73
N LEU A 432 13.82 -3.60 7.18
CA LEU A 432 13.49 -2.41 6.38
C LEU A 432 14.65 -1.43 6.33
N THR A 433 14.68 -0.57 5.31
CA THR A 433 15.69 0.51 5.22
C THR A 433 15.46 1.59 6.29
N PRO A 434 16.50 2.36 6.69
CA PRO A 434 16.32 3.47 7.63
C PRO A 434 15.27 4.48 7.17
N ILE A 435 15.23 4.76 5.86
CA ILE A 435 14.20 5.62 5.25
C ILE A 435 12.80 5.04 5.49
N GLN A 436 12.60 3.73 5.35
CA GLN A 436 11.31 3.10 5.61
C GLN A 436 10.89 3.17 7.08
N PHE A 437 11.82 3.03 8.03
CA PHE A 437 11.51 3.24 9.44
C PHE A 437 11.11 4.68 9.75
N ALA A 438 11.81 5.67 9.18
CA ALA A 438 11.43 7.08 9.31
C ALA A 438 10.04 7.36 8.70
N MET A 439 9.73 6.74 7.54
CA MET A 439 8.39 6.83 6.95
C MET A 439 7.31 6.22 7.85
N ILE A 440 7.57 5.08 8.50
CA ILE A 440 6.64 4.45 9.44
C ILE A 440 6.33 5.40 10.59
N GLN A 441 7.36 5.92 11.27
CA GLN A 441 7.18 6.81 12.40
C GLN A 441 6.36 8.05 12.03
N SER A 442 6.75 8.71 10.94
CA SER A 442 6.05 9.91 10.46
C SER A 442 4.58 9.62 10.16
N LEU A 443 4.28 8.52 9.46
CA LEU A 443 2.91 8.17 9.11
C LEU A 443 2.08 7.69 10.30
N ASP A 444 2.69 7.02 11.27
CA ASP A 444 2.02 6.60 12.50
C ASP A 444 1.61 7.79 13.34
N ASN A 445 2.47 8.82 13.40
CA ASN A 445 2.18 10.07 14.10
C ASN A 445 0.99 10.85 13.49
N VAL A 446 0.62 10.57 12.24
CA VAL A 446 -0.58 11.15 11.62
C VAL A 446 -1.86 10.50 12.16
N GLY A 447 -1.79 9.31 12.77
CA GLY A 447 -2.93 8.65 13.42
C GLY A 447 -3.88 7.99 12.44
N PHE A 448 -3.38 7.01 11.67
CA PHE A 448 -4.22 6.13 10.86
C PHE A 448 -4.93 5.08 11.71
N ARG A 449 -6.23 4.86 11.47
CA ARG A 449 -6.92 3.63 11.84
C ARG A 449 -6.55 2.54 10.82
N LYS A 450 -5.79 1.54 11.26
CA LYS A 450 -5.21 0.51 10.39
C LYS A 450 -6.02 -0.77 10.47
N TYR A 451 -6.72 -1.15 9.41
CA TYR A 451 -7.56 -2.35 9.39
C TYR A 451 -6.87 -3.48 8.60
N PRO A 452 -6.30 -4.51 9.26
CA PRO A 452 -5.84 -5.69 8.56
C PRO A 452 -7.05 -6.48 8.02
N VAL A 453 -6.93 -6.98 6.79
CA VAL A 453 -8.00 -7.66 6.06
C VAL A 453 -7.53 -9.04 5.62
N TRP A 454 -8.31 -10.05 5.96
CA TRP A 454 -8.13 -11.41 5.44
C TRP A 454 -9.23 -11.72 4.43
N ILE A 455 -8.85 -11.80 3.15
CA ILE A 455 -9.69 -12.33 2.08
C ILE A 455 -9.36 -13.82 1.90
N HIS A 456 -10.25 -14.71 2.33
CA HIS A 456 -10.09 -16.16 2.32
C HIS A 456 -10.37 -16.73 0.93
N ASN A 457 -11.35 -16.17 0.24
CA ASN A 457 -11.90 -16.76 -0.99
C ASN A 457 -11.14 -16.38 -2.27
N ALA A 458 -10.14 -15.49 -2.18
CA ALA A 458 -9.36 -15.03 -3.34
C ALA A 458 -7.86 -15.20 -3.17
N ARG A 459 -7.21 -15.79 -4.19
CA ARG A 459 -5.75 -15.79 -4.33
C ARG A 459 -5.15 -14.45 -4.78
N HIS A 460 -6.00 -13.48 -5.12
CA HIS A 460 -5.62 -12.14 -5.53
C HIS A 460 -6.36 -11.12 -4.67
N SER A 461 -5.98 -11.07 -3.38
CA SER A 461 -6.62 -10.22 -2.38
C SER A 461 -6.49 -8.73 -2.71
N HIS A 462 -5.40 -8.33 -3.40
CA HIS A 462 -5.18 -6.95 -3.87
C HIS A 462 -6.38 -6.37 -4.63
N ALA A 463 -7.01 -7.15 -5.52
CA ALA A 463 -8.19 -6.69 -6.25
C ALA A 463 -9.51 -7.06 -5.56
N ALA A 464 -9.49 -8.09 -4.71
CA ALA A 464 -10.67 -8.55 -4.00
C ALA A 464 -11.09 -7.60 -2.87
N ILE A 465 -10.13 -6.94 -2.20
CA ILE A 465 -10.38 -6.00 -1.09
C ILE A 465 -11.34 -4.86 -1.47
N ILE A 466 -11.31 -4.41 -2.73
CA ILE A 466 -12.22 -3.38 -3.27
C ILE A 466 -13.33 -3.97 -4.16
N ARG A 467 -13.46 -5.30 -4.20
CA ARG A 467 -14.34 -6.04 -5.12
C ARG A 467 -14.25 -5.55 -6.56
N ARG A 468 -13.03 -5.48 -7.11
CA ARG A 468 -12.75 -4.97 -8.46
C ARG A 468 -13.46 -5.74 -9.59
N MET A 469 -13.87 -6.97 -9.32
CA MET A 469 -14.55 -7.85 -10.29
C MET A 469 -15.84 -8.39 -9.66
N ASN A 470 -16.90 -8.47 -10.45
CA ASN A 470 -18.15 -9.09 -10.04
C ASN A 470 -18.06 -10.62 -10.14
N LYS A 471 -17.41 -11.25 -9.15
CA LYS A 471 -17.30 -12.70 -9.04
C LYS A 471 -17.38 -13.15 -7.59
N LYS A 472 -17.86 -14.37 -7.36
CA LYS A 472 -18.10 -14.94 -6.02
C LYS A 472 -16.86 -14.91 -5.13
N SER A 473 -15.67 -15.19 -5.67
CA SER A 473 -14.43 -15.16 -4.89
C SER A 473 -14.06 -13.78 -4.34
N PHE A 474 -14.67 -12.69 -4.84
CA PHE A 474 -14.41 -11.31 -4.40
C PHE A 474 -15.52 -10.77 -3.48
N ASP A 475 -16.51 -11.58 -3.10
CA ASP A 475 -17.65 -11.12 -2.30
C ASP A 475 -17.27 -10.72 -0.87
N GLU A 476 -16.15 -11.19 -0.32
CA GLU A 476 -15.61 -10.71 0.95
C GLU A 476 -15.22 -9.22 0.90
N GLY A 477 -14.90 -8.68 -0.28
CA GLY A 477 -14.74 -7.24 -0.48
C GLY A 477 -16.00 -6.43 -0.16
N LYS A 478 -17.20 -7.05 -0.17
CA LYS A 478 -18.43 -6.40 0.29
C LYS A 478 -18.41 -6.13 1.80
N VAL A 479 -17.79 -7.02 2.59
CA VAL A 479 -17.65 -6.86 4.04
C VAL A 479 -16.73 -5.69 4.35
N VAL A 480 -15.60 -5.59 3.62
CA VAL A 480 -14.67 -4.46 3.70
C VAL A 480 -15.38 -3.15 3.35
N ALA A 481 -16.13 -3.11 2.25
CA ALA A 481 -16.88 -1.92 1.86
C ALA A 481 -17.96 -1.53 2.89
N LYS A 482 -18.66 -2.50 3.47
CA LYS A 482 -19.68 -2.27 4.50
C LYS A 482 -19.06 -1.62 5.75
N HIS A 483 -17.91 -2.13 6.20
CA HIS A 483 -17.18 -1.55 7.32
C HIS A 483 -16.68 -0.15 7.01
N TRP A 484 -16.01 0.04 5.87
CA TRP A 484 -15.55 1.34 5.43
C TRP A 484 -16.66 2.38 5.37
N LEU A 485 -17.83 2.01 4.84
CA LEU A 485 -18.99 2.89 4.84
C LEU A 485 -19.48 3.19 6.26
N GLY A 486 -19.42 2.25 7.19
CA GLY A 486 -19.73 2.46 8.61
C GLY A 486 -18.85 3.55 9.25
N GLU A 487 -17.59 3.61 8.85
CA GLU A 487 -16.58 4.57 9.31
C GLU A 487 -16.57 5.89 8.52
N PHE A 488 -17.31 5.98 7.41
CA PHE A 488 -17.30 7.15 6.53
C PHE A 488 -18.22 8.24 7.05
N GLU A 489 -17.66 9.40 7.35
CA GLU A 489 -18.41 10.58 7.82
C GLU A 489 -18.78 11.50 6.66
N ILE A 490 -19.93 12.18 6.75
CA ILE A 490 -20.42 13.10 5.71
C ILE A 490 -20.46 14.54 6.14
#